data_AF-A0A3M2D3T3-F1
#
_entry.id   AF-A0A3M2D3T3-F1
#
_cell.length_a   1.000
_cell.length_b   1.000
_cell.length_c   1.000
_cell.angle_alpha   90.00
_cell.angle_beta   90.00
_cell.angle_gamma   90.00
#
_symmetry.space_group_name_H-M   'P 1'
#
loop_
_entity.id
_entity.type
_entity.pdbx_description
1 polymer ?
#
loop_
_entity_poly.entity_id
_entity_poly.type
_entity_poly.pdbx_seq_one_letter_code
_entity_poly.pdbx_strand_id
1 'polypeptide(L)'
;MSQNFKKISASLAAWMITFLFILGCVCPRGGDSGKPLPTEYFGVWAGSDGSVLEIASGGVANYKKGGEEYKGVSVEIDESGKVLRMKLLGFEIKKFNITQPPSGDRMALDNVTYRRRDSFSQDDYSFGGEDSKSGSTDDYSGGSKKPLDKGAQTSDAEMVSLVRETLLDFNEAIQKEDFSEFLRLRTSKVFRQQYTPEQMASSFSSFIAQKDSVGLTLDQVVTATPSYSHRFRKIQNNDVLEIKGNFNTTPNKTYFDNQYLLEDGEWKLVKIQVEIR
;
A
#
# COMPACT_ATOMS: atom_id res chain seq x y z
N MET A 1 -46.68 15.58 63.78
CA MET A 1 -46.65 14.17 64.23
C MET A 1 -45.58 13.47 63.43
N SER A 2 -44.34 13.50 63.90
CA SER A 2 -43.71 12.47 64.76
C SER A 2 -43.34 11.19 64.01
N GLN A 3 -42.03 11.02 63.90
CA GLN A 3 -41.32 9.81 63.53
C GLN A 3 -41.61 8.63 64.49
N ASN A 4 -41.30 7.39 64.05
CA ASN A 4 -40.58 6.31 64.76
C ASN A 4 -40.79 4.97 64.00
N PHE A 5 -39.76 4.33 63.42
CA PHE A 5 -38.69 3.48 64.00
C PHE A 5 -39.06 1.99 64.21
N LYS A 6 -38.38 1.11 63.42
CA LYS A 6 -37.80 -0.22 63.76
C LYS A 6 -37.08 -0.73 62.49
N LYS A 7 -35.75 -0.61 62.32
CA LYS A 7 -34.65 -1.48 62.81
C LYS A 7 -35.03 -2.98 62.81
N ILE A 8 -34.28 -3.87 62.13
CA ILE A 8 -33.11 -4.58 62.71
C ILE A 8 -32.29 -5.35 61.63
N SER A 9 -30.95 -5.27 61.79
CA SER A 9 -29.80 -6.14 61.39
C SER A 9 -29.65 -6.67 59.95
N ALA A 10 -28.58 -6.40 59.19
CA ALA A 10 -27.14 -6.63 59.40
C ALA A 10 -26.71 -8.11 59.37
N SER A 11 -26.00 -8.50 58.31
CA SER A 11 -24.96 -9.54 58.37
C SER A 11 -23.83 -9.20 57.42
N LEU A 12 -22.70 -8.81 58.02
CA LEU A 12 -21.38 -8.76 57.40
C LEU A 12 -20.89 -10.19 57.14
N ALA A 13 -20.29 -10.42 55.97
CA ALA A 13 -19.16 -11.34 55.84
C ALA A 13 -18.37 -10.94 54.60
N ALA A 14 -17.45 -10.00 54.82
CA ALA A 14 -16.33 -9.76 53.93
C ALA A 14 -15.35 -10.93 54.08
N TRP A 15 -14.98 -11.57 52.96
CA TRP A 15 -13.69 -12.24 52.84
C TRP A 15 -12.92 -11.57 51.72
N MET A 16 -11.87 -10.87 52.14
CA MET A 16 -10.83 -10.26 51.34
C MET A 16 -10.11 -11.32 50.51
N ILE A 17 -10.05 -11.13 49.20
CA ILE A 17 -8.93 -11.63 48.39
C ILE A 17 -8.39 -10.44 47.61
N THR A 18 -7.39 -9.81 48.19
CA THR A 18 -6.48 -8.90 47.51
C THR A 18 -5.26 -9.72 47.11
N PHE A 19 -5.02 -9.89 45.81
CA PHE A 19 -3.68 -10.04 45.28
C PHE A 19 -3.58 -9.30 43.95
N LEU A 20 -2.58 -8.42 43.89
CA LEU A 20 -2.28 -7.50 42.82
C LEU A 20 -1.56 -8.17 41.64
N PHE A 21 -1.64 -7.48 40.49
CA PHE A 21 -0.78 -7.49 39.29
C PHE A 21 -0.89 -8.79 38.44
N ILE A 22 -1.10 -8.74 37.12
CA ILE A 22 -0.40 -7.97 36.09
C ILE A 22 -1.34 -7.71 34.89
N LEU A 23 -1.16 -6.53 34.29
CA LEU A 23 -1.61 -6.07 32.97
C LEU A 23 -1.87 -7.16 31.92
N GLY A 24 -3.10 -7.17 31.41
CA GLY A 24 -3.48 -7.77 30.13
C GLY A 24 -4.54 -6.93 29.47
N CYS A 25 -4.14 -5.88 28.74
CA CYS A 25 -5.01 -5.18 27.80
C CYS A 25 -5.56 -6.18 26.79
N VAL A 26 -6.78 -6.66 27.00
CA VAL A 26 -7.58 -7.23 25.92
C VAL A 26 -8.26 -6.06 25.21
N CYS A 27 -7.49 -5.39 24.36
CA CYS A 27 -8.07 -4.65 23.25
C CYS A 27 -8.56 -5.69 22.24
N PRO A 28 -9.83 -5.67 21.79
CA PRO A 28 -10.19 -6.35 20.56
C PRO A 28 -9.44 -5.65 19.42
N ARG A 29 -8.33 -6.26 19.02
CA ARG A 29 -7.48 -5.80 17.92
C ARG A 29 -8.22 -6.10 16.62
N GLY A 30 -8.99 -5.11 16.16
CA GLY A 30 -9.40 -5.04 14.76
C GLY A 30 -8.16 -4.77 13.89
N GLY A 31 -8.09 -5.42 12.74
CA GLY A 31 -7.02 -5.27 11.77
C GLY A 31 -6.10 -6.48 11.75
N ASP A 32 -6.40 -7.40 10.84
CA ASP A 32 -5.49 -8.41 10.33
C ASP A 32 -4.34 -7.69 9.61
N SER A 33 -3.43 -7.06 10.36
CA SER A 33 -2.14 -6.64 9.80
C SER A 33 -1.33 -7.92 9.69
N GLY A 34 -1.47 -8.56 8.52
CA GLY A 34 -0.76 -9.75 8.12
C GLY A 34 0.71 -9.69 8.56
N LYS A 35 1.23 -10.85 8.99
CA LYS A 35 2.61 -10.99 9.45
C LYS A 35 3.55 -10.26 8.48
N PRO A 36 4.52 -9.46 8.98
CA PRO A 36 5.44 -8.74 8.12
C PRO A 36 6.11 -9.72 7.16
N LEU A 37 6.19 -9.35 5.88
CA LEU A 37 6.79 -10.23 4.88
C LEU A 37 8.22 -10.58 5.28
N PRO A 38 8.62 -11.86 5.18
CA PRO A 38 10.00 -12.25 5.47
C PRO A 38 10.97 -11.52 4.54
N THR A 39 11.98 -10.88 5.13
CA THR A 39 12.89 -9.96 4.42
C THR A 39 13.72 -10.64 3.34
N GLU A 40 13.88 -11.96 3.42
CA GLU A 40 14.58 -12.80 2.46
C GLU A 40 13.91 -12.84 1.09
N TYR A 41 12.62 -12.49 0.99
CA TYR A 41 11.91 -12.35 -0.27
C TYR A 41 12.16 -10.99 -0.93
N PHE A 42 12.70 -10.00 -0.20
CA PHE A 42 12.87 -8.66 -0.75
C PHE A 42 13.95 -8.63 -1.83
N GLY A 43 13.71 -7.80 -2.85
CA GLY A 43 14.61 -7.58 -3.97
C GLY A 43 14.02 -8.01 -5.30
N VAL A 44 14.88 -8.00 -6.32
CA VAL A 44 14.54 -8.33 -7.70
C VAL A 44 14.98 -9.75 -8.01
N TRP A 45 14.06 -10.55 -8.53
CA TRP A 45 14.21 -11.95 -8.80
C TRP A 45 13.98 -12.23 -10.29
N ALA A 46 14.97 -12.81 -10.95
CA ALA A 46 14.87 -13.24 -12.35
C ALA A 46 14.61 -14.74 -12.43
N GLY A 47 13.44 -15.12 -12.95
CA GLY A 47 13.03 -16.50 -13.18
C GLY A 47 13.72 -17.11 -14.39
N SER A 48 14.01 -18.41 -14.32
CA SER A 48 14.56 -19.19 -15.44
C SER A 48 13.62 -19.27 -16.66
N ASP A 49 12.35 -18.93 -16.47
CA ASP A 49 11.32 -18.85 -17.52
C ASP A 49 11.20 -17.45 -18.14
N GLY A 50 12.11 -16.53 -17.81
CA GLY A 50 12.09 -15.15 -18.26
C GLY A 50 11.15 -14.23 -17.48
N SER A 51 10.53 -14.72 -16.40
CA SER A 51 9.76 -13.85 -15.50
C SER A 51 10.67 -12.98 -14.64
N VAL A 52 10.17 -11.81 -14.23
CA VAL A 52 10.82 -10.94 -13.27
C VAL A 52 9.83 -10.63 -12.17
N LEU A 53 10.25 -10.83 -10.91
CA LEU A 53 9.48 -10.55 -9.72
C LEU A 53 10.30 -9.62 -8.82
N GLU A 54 9.78 -8.44 -8.54
CA GLU A 54 10.36 -7.49 -7.59
C GLU A 54 9.46 -7.44 -6.37
N ILE A 55 10.03 -7.60 -5.17
CA ILE A 55 9.30 -7.50 -3.90
C ILE A 55 9.95 -6.41 -3.06
N ALA A 56 9.20 -5.36 -2.77
CA ALA A 56 9.61 -4.24 -1.94
C ALA A 56 9.37 -4.52 -0.45
N SER A 57 10.09 -3.81 0.41
CA SER A 57 9.99 -3.96 1.87
C SER A 57 8.61 -3.62 2.44
N GLY A 58 7.81 -2.81 1.74
CA GLY A 58 6.45 -2.45 2.13
C GLY A 58 5.40 -3.52 1.83
N GLY A 59 5.79 -4.72 1.36
CA GLY A 59 4.82 -5.77 1.04
C GLY A 59 4.16 -5.62 -0.32
N VAL A 60 4.81 -4.91 -1.23
CA VAL A 60 4.33 -4.64 -2.59
C VAL A 60 5.26 -5.31 -3.58
N ALA A 61 4.73 -5.82 -4.69
CA ALA A 61 5.52 -6.41 -5.75
C ALA A 61 5.14 -5.95 -7.16
N ASN A 62 6.12 -6.05 -8.04
CA ASN A 62 5.95 -6.02 -9.49
C ASN A 62 6.25 -7.42 -10.05
N TYR A 63 5.45 -7.89 -11.01
CA TYR A 63 5.67 -9.14 -11.73
C TYR A 63 5.55 -8.90 -13.22
N LYS A 64 6.45 -9.50 -14.00
CA LYS A 64 6.39 -9.50 -15.46
C LYS A 64 6.73 -10.89 -15.99
N LYS A 65 5.95 -11.40 -16.93
CA LYS A 65 6.28 -12.61 -17.69
C LYS A 65 5.67 -12.53 -19.09
N GLY A 66 6.52 -12.43 -20.12
CA GLY A 66 6.04 -12.22 -21.49
C GLY A 66 5.19 -10.94 -21.58
N GLY A 67 3.92 -11.08 -21.97
CA GLY A 67 2.93 -9.99 -22.03
C GLY A 67 2.12 -9.78 -20.75
N GLU A 68 2.25 -10.64 -19.74
CA GLU A 68 1.61 -10.44 -18.44
C GLU A 68 2.46 -9.49 -17.59
N GLU A 69 1.85 -8.42 -17.08
CA GLU A 69 2.51 -7.46 -16.20
C GLU A 69 1.55 -7.06 -15.06
N TYR A 70 2.03 -7.14 -13.83
CA TYR A 70 1.36 -6.65 -12.64
C TYR A 70 2.33 -5.72 -11.93
N LYS A 71 1.96 -4.45 -11.76
CA LYS A 71 2.79 -3.50 -11.01
C LYS A 71 2.09 -3.13 -9.70
N GLY A 72 2.84 -2.90 -8.64
CA GLY A 72 2.31 -2.34 -7.39
C GLY A 72 1.17 -3.15 -6.76
N VAL A 73 1.30 -4.46 -6.72
CA VAL A 73 0.31 -5.36 -6.12
C VAL A 73 0.79 -5.82 -4.75
N SER A 74 -0.11 -5.95 -3.77
CA SER A 74 0.25 -6.43 -2.44
C SER A 74 0.70 -7.90 -2.50
N VAL A 75 1.64 -8.28 -1.64
CA VAL A 75 2.13 -9.65 -1.52
C VAL A 75 1.86 -10.18 -0.12
N GLU A 76 1.31 -11.38 -0.08
CA GLU A 76 1.19 -12.18 1.13
C GLU A 76 1.94 -13.50 0.97
N ILE A 77 2.69 -13.86 2.00
CA ILE A 77 3.46 -15.10 2.04
C ILE A 77 2.95 -15.96 3.19
N ASP A 78 2.44 -17.14 2.84
CA ASP A 78 2.13 -18.20 3.78
C ASP A 78 3.21 -19.28 3.65
N GLU A 79 4.26 -19.17 4.46
CA GLU A 79 5.37 -20.15 4.47
C GLU A 79 4.91 -21.55 4.89
N SER A 80 3.91 -21.63 5.78
CA SER A 80 3.37 -22.90 6.27
C SER A 80 2.58 -23.62 5.18
N GLY A 81 1.79 -22.86 4.42
CA GLY A 81 1.09 -23.33 3.23
C GLY A 81 1.99 -23.44 2.01
N LYS A 82 3.22 -22.93 2.06
CA LYS A 82 4.14 -22.78 0.92
C LYS A 82 3.49 -22.04 -0.25
N VAL A 83 2.85 -20.91 0.01
CA VAL A 83 2.19 -20.10 -1.02
C VAL A 83 2.61 -18.64 -0.94
N LEU A 84 2.90 -18.04 -2.09
CA LEU A 84 2.99 -16.59 -2.28
C LEU A 84 1.78 -16.14 -3.07
N ARG A 85 1.03 -15.17 -2.55
CA ARG A 85 -0.16 -14.59 -3.19
C ARG A 85 0.12 -13.14 -3.53
N MET A 86 -0.08 -12.79 -4.79
CA MET A 86 -0.19 -11.39 -5.20
C MET A 86 -1.67 -11.03 -5.12
N LYS A 87 -1.98 -9.99 -4.35
CA LYS A 87 -3.33 -9.50 -4.14
C LYS A 87 -3.45 -8.07 -4.61
N LEU A 88 -4.65 -7.72 -5.05
CA LEU A 88 -5.06 -6.35 -5.27
C LEU A 88 -6.43 -6.13 -4.62
N LEU A 89 -6.53 -5.14 -3.73
CA LEU A 89 -7.74 -4.88 -2.92
C LEU A 89 -8.26 -6.11 -2.16
N GLY A 90 -7.36 -6.95 -1.66
CA GLY A 90 -7.73 -8.19 -0.95
C GLY A 90 -8.12 -9.36 -1.86
N PHE A 91 -8.27 -9.15 -3.17
CA PHE A 91 -8.51 -10.22 -4.15
C PHE A 91 -7.19 -10.81 -4.64
N GLU A 92 -7.09 -12.14 -4.66
CA GLU A 92 -5.96 -12.86 -5.26
C GLU A 92 -5.97 -12.71 -6.78
N ILE A 93 -4.91 -12.11 -7.33
CA ILE A 93 -4.72 -11.96 -8.78
C ILE A 93 -3.71 -12.96 -9.35
N LYS A 94 -2.77 -13.42 -8.52
CA LYS A 94 -1.77 -14.42 -8.88
C LYS A 94 -1.39 -15.21 -7.63
N LYS A 95 -1.20 -16.51 -7.79
CA LYS A 95 -0.78 -17.42 -6.74
C LYS A 95 0.42 -18.23 -7.24
N PHE A 96 1.43 -18.36 -6.40
CA PHE A 96 2.60 -19.18 -6.64
C PHE A 96 2.78 -20.19 -5.51
N ASN A 97 3.16 -21.42 -5.85
CA ASN A 97 3.57 -22.42 -4.89
C ASN A 97 5.07 -22.26 -4.60
N ILE A 98 5.42 -22.05 -3.34
CA ILE A 98 6.81 -21.93 -2.86
C ILE A 98 7.41 -23.32 -2.82
N THR A 99 8.08 -23.71 -3.91
CA THR A 99 8.76 -25.00 -4.01
C THR A 99 10.04 -24.99 -3.17
N GLN A 100 10.75 -23.86 -3.20
CA GLN A 100 11.91 -23.60 -2.36
C GLN A 100 11.84 -22.14 -1.88
N PRO A 101 11.78 -21.88 -0.56
CA PRO A 101 11.86 -20.52 -0.05
C PRO A 101 13.23 -19.91 -0.39
N PRO A 102 13.37 -18.57 -0.35
CA PRO A 102 14.65 -17.91 -0.54
C PRO A 102 15.76 -18.50 0.33
N SER A 103 16.83 -18.94 -0.32
CA SER A 103 18.05 -19.44 0.31
C SER A 103 19.23 -18.82 -0.40
N GLY A 104 19.81 -17.78 0.19
CA GLY A 104 20.84 -16.97 -0.45
C GLY A 104 20.26 -16.16 -1.60
N ASP A 105 20.80 -16.32 -2.79
CA ASP A 105 20.40 -15.65 -4.04
C ASP A 105 19.37 -16.47 -4.85
N ARG A 106 18.79 -17.54 -4.30
CA ARG A 106 17.90 -18.44 -5.05
C ARG A 106 16.59 -18.70 -4.33
N MET A 107 15.51 -18.74 -5.07
CA MET A 107 14.21 -19.27 -4.63
C MET A 107 13.57 -20.06 -5.77
N ALA A 108 12.55 -20.86 -5.47
CA ALA A 108 11.76 -21.53 -6.51
C ALA A 108 10.27 -21.36 -6.25
N LEU A 109 9.58 -20.78 -7.24
CA LEU A 109 8.13 -20.56 -7.24
C LEU A 109 7.55 -21.31 -8.44
N ASP A 110 6.53 -22.15 -8.23
CA ASP A 110 5.92 -23.02 -9.25
C ASP A 110 6.95 -23.82 -10.09
N ASN A 111 7.97 -24.38 -9.42
CA ASN A 111 9.12 -25.06 -10.05
C ASN A 111 9.99 -24.18 -10.99
N VAL A 112 9.72 -22.88 -11.09
CA VAL A 112 10.61 -21.91 -11.75
C VAL A 112 11.68 -21.48 -10.77
N THR A 113 12.95 -21.59 -11.17
CA THR A 113 14.07 -21.13 -10.33
C THR A 113 14.29 -19.65 -10.56
N TYR A 114 14.24 -18.87 -9.49
CA TYR A 114 14.55 -17.45 -9.50
C TYR A 114 15.94 -17.21 -8.91
N ARG A 115 16.67 -16.27 -9.51
CA ARG A 115 17.92 -15.74 -8.98
C ARG A 115 17.80 -14.28 -8.60
N ARG A 116 18.28 -13.91 -7.42
CA ARG A 116 18.32 -12.53 -6.94
C ARG A 116 19.34 -11.73 -7.75
N ARG A 117 18.98 -10.51 -8.13
CA ARG A 117 19.89 -9.55 -8.76
C ARG A 117 20.38 -8.55 -7.71
N ASP A 118 21.70 -8.32 -7.67
CA ASP A 118 22.35 -7.55 -6.60
C ASP A 118 22.34 -6.03 -6.82
N SER A 119 21.90 -5.53 -7.98
CA SER A 119 21.87 -4.09 -8.27
C SER A 119 20.92 -3.75 -9.42
N PHE A 120 20.23 -2.62 -9.24
CA PHE A 120 19.44 -1.95 -10.25
C PHE A 120 20.39 -1.37 -11.31
N SER A 121 20.66 -2.12 -12.38
CA SER A 121 21.17 -1.51 -13.61
C SER A 121 19.98 -0.84 -14.27
N GLN A 122 19.97 0.49 -14.26
CA GLN A 122 18.97 1.32 -14.95
C GLN A 122 18.86 0.99 -16.45
N ASP A 123 19.84 0.26 -16.98
CA ASP A 123 19.98 -0.11 -18.39
C ASP A 123 19.24 -1.40 -18.80
N ASP A 124 18.79 -2.24 -17.85
CA ASP A 124 18.11 -3.51 -18.17
C ASP A 124 16.57 -3.38 -18.29
N TYR A 125 16.03 -2.20 -18.01
CA TYR A 125 14.62 -1.85 -18.23
C TYR A 125 14.52 -0.73 -19.27
N SER A 126 14.63 -1.07 -20.55
CA SER A 126 14.02 -0.24 -21.60
C SER A 126 12.50 -0.46 -21.56
N PHE A 127 11.85 0.16 -20.57
CA PHE A 127 10.41 0.47 -20.61
C PHE A 127 10.28 1.89 -21.19
N GLY A 128 10.55 2.00 -22.50
CA GLY A 128 10.25 3.14 -23.36
C GLY A 128 10.50 4.54 -22.77
N GLY A 129 11.72 5.06 -22.93
CA GLY A 129 12.03 6.47 -22.77
C GLY A 129 13.39 6.78 -23.40
N GLU A 130 13.39 7.46 -24.54
CA GLU A 130 14.57 7.90 -25.28
C GLU A 130 15.43 8.89 -24.48
N ASP A 131 16.74 8.70 -24.65
CA ASP A 131 17.85 9.67 -24.63
C ASP A 131 17.83 10.82 -23.61
N SER A 132 18.71 10.71 -22.61
CA SER A 132 19.57 11.83 -22.21
C SER A 132 20.85 11.34 -21.54
N LYS A 133 21.96 11.51 -22.27
CA LYS A 133 23.34 11.49 -21.75
C LYS A 133 23.48 12.42 -20.55
N SER A 134 24.08 11.93 -19.47
CA SER A 134 25.03 12.73 -18.68
C SER A 134 25.92 11.79 -17.88
N GLY A 135 27.22 11.78 -18.20
CA GLY A 135 28.22 11.09 -17.41
C GLY A 135 28.56 11.86 -16.14
N SER A 136 29.00 11.14 -15.11
CA SER A 136 30.26 11.40 -14.42
C SER A 136 30.50 10.27 -13.42
N THR A 137 31.75 9.81 -13.40
CA THR A 137 32.36 9.02 -12.33
C THR A 137 32.23 9.74 -10.98
N ASP A 138 32.14 8.98 -9.89
CA ASP A 138 33.16 8.98 -8.84
C ASP A 138 32.88 7.90 -7.77
N ASP A 139 33.99 7.32 -7.29
CA ASP A 139 34.15 6.30 -6.26
C ASP A 139 33.41 6.61 -4.94
N TYR A 140 32.88 5.59 -4.25
CA TYR A 140 32.89 5.61 -2.78
C TYR A 140 32.91 4.22 -2.12
N SER A 141 33.91 4.09 -1.25
CA SER A 141 34.22 2.98 -0.34
C SER A 141 33.21 2.88 0.82
N GLY A 142 33.19 1.72 1.48
CA GLY A 142 32.19 1.31 2.46
C GLY A 142 32.15 2.11 3.77
N GLY A 143 30.97 2.05 4.42
CA GLY A 143 30.76 2.56 5.77
C GLY A 143 29.30 2.56 6.22
N SER A 144 28.96 1.59 7.09
CA SER A 144 27.97 1.62 8.18
C SER A 144 26.53 2.14 7.94
N LYS A 145 25.58 1.20 8.08
CA LYS A 145 24.13 1.36 8.10
C LYS A 145 23.65 2.41 9.13
N LYS A 146 23.05 3.48 8.63
CA LYS A 146 22.13 4.38 9.36
C LYS A 146 20.69 3.88 9.13
N PRO A 147 19.75 3.97 10.10
CA PRO A 147 18.36 3.57 9.87
C PRO A 147 17.78 4.41 8.72
N LEU A 148 17.31 3.74 7.67
CA LEU A 148 16.87 4.36 6.43
C LEU A 148 15.61 5.19 6.66
N ASP A 149 15.69 6.44 6.23
CA ASP A 149 14.59 7.39 6.18
C ASP A 149 13.57 6.92 5.12
N LYS A 150 12.47 6.28 5.58
CA LYS A 150 11.44 5.69 4.72
C LYS A 150 10.85 6.72 3.72
N GLY A 151 10.86 8.00 4.08
CA GLY A 151 10.42 9.10 3.23
C GLY A 151 11.25 9.26 1.95
N ALA A 152 12.52 8.84 1.94
CA ALA A 152 13.42 8.94 0.79
C ALA A 152 13.56 7.63 -0.02
N GLN A 153 12.96 6.53 0.44
CA GLN A 153 13.20 5.17 -0.09
C GLN A 153 11.92 4.47 -0.57
N THR A 154 10.88 5.20 -0.94
CA THR A 154 9.68 4.58 -1.53
C THR A 154 10.04 4.05 -2.92
N SER A 155 9.85 2.75 -3.15
CA SER A 155 10.20 2.11 -4.44
C SER A 155 9.17 2.44 -5.53
N ASP A 156 9.55 2.26 -6.80
CA ASP A 156 8.62 2.40 -7.94
C ASP A 156 7.37 1.53 -7.76
N ALA A 157 7.55 0.28 -7.30
CA ALA A 157 6.46 -0.64 -6.99
C ALA A 157 5.49 -0.04 -5.94
N GLU A 158 6.02 0.50 -4.84
CA GLU A 158 5.24 1.11 -3.78
C GLU A 158 4.48 2.36 -4.25
N MET A 159 5.12 3.21 -5.08
CA MET A 159 4.47 4.39 -5.66
C MET A 159 3.31 4.01 -6.57
N VAL A 160 3.53 3.02 -7.45
CA VAL A 160 2.50 2.52 -8.37
C VAL A 160 1.34 1.89 -7.60
N SER A 161 1.63 1.12 -6.55
CA SER A 161 0.61 0.55 -5.67
C SER A 161 -0.21 1.64 -4.98
N LEU A 162 0.46 2.64 -4.42
CA LEU A 162 -0.17 3.75 -3.71
C LEU A 162 -1.17 4.52 -4.59
N VAL A 163 -0.78 4.85 -5.83
CA VAL A 163 -1.69 5.50 -6.79
C VAL A 163 -2.83 4.57 -7.19
N ARG A 164 -2.54 3.30 -7.49
CA ARG A 164 -3.56 2.34 -7.91
C ARG A 164 -4.61 2.13 -6.85
N GLU A 165 -4.21 1.85 -5.62
CA GLU A 165 -5.14 1.68 -4.50
C GLU A 165 -5.94 2.96 -4.25
N THR A 166 -5.31 4.14 -4.35
CA THR A 166 -6.03 5.41 -4.22
C THR A 166 -7.12 5.55 -5.28
N LEU A 167 -6.84 5.24 -6.55
CA LEU A 167 -7.82 5.36 -7.63
C LEU A 167 -8.94 4.31 -7.53
N LEU A 168 -8.62 3.11 -7.03
CA LEU A 168 -9.59 2.03 -6.86
C LEU A 168 -10.54 2.29 -5.68
N ASP A 169 -10.01 2.71 -4.53
CA ASP A 169 -10.84 3.13 -3.40
C ASP A 169 -11.65 4.39 -3.72
N PHE A 170 -11.09 5.30 -4.54
CA PHE A 170 -11.83 6.45 -5.07
C PHE A 170 -12.97 6.01 -5.99
N ASN A 171 -12.74 5.02 -6.87
CA ASN A 171 -13.80 4.43 -7.69
C ASN A 171 -14.90 3.82 -6.82
N GLU A 172 -14.54 3.04 -5.80
CA GLU A 172 -15.51 2.45 -4.88
C GLU A 172 -16.37 3.51 -4.19
N ALA A 173 -15.77 4.61 -3.74
CA ALA A 173 -16.50 5.75 -3.18
C ALA A 173 -17.46 6.41 -4.17
N ILE A 174 -17.06 6.54 -5.45
CA ILE A 174 -17.92 7.04 -6.53
C ILE A 174 -19.11 6.09 -6.75
N GLN A 175 -18.86 4.77 -6.82
CA GLN A 175 -19.92 3.78 -7.08
C GLN A 175 -20.95 3.74 -5.94
N LYS A 176 -20.48 3.86 -4.68
CA LYS A 176 -21.32 3.92 -3.49
C LYS A 176 -21.95 5.29 -3.24
N GLU A 177 -21.49 6.32 -3.94
CA GLU A 177 -21.82 7.72 -3.67
C GLU A 177 -21.51 8.14 -2.21
N ASP A 178 -20.54 7.48 -1.60
CA ASP A 178 -20.15 7.67 -0.20
C ASP A 178 -18.62 7.68 -0.06
N PHE A 179 -18.10 8.83 0.38
CA PHE A 179 -16.67 9.08 0.56
C PHE A 179 -16.19 8.88 2.01
N SER A 180 -17.06 8.43 2.92
CA SER A 180 -16.74 8.29 4.35
C SER A 180 -15.56 7.33 4.59
N GLU A 181 -15.59 6.17 3.92
CA GLU A 181 -14.54 5.16 4.06
C GLU A 181 -13.24 5.60 3.38
N PHE A 182 -13.33 6.18 2.18
CA PHE A 182 -12.19 6.75 1.46
C PHE A 182 -11.45 7.80 2.30
N LEU A 183 -12.19 8.76 2.87
CA LEU A 183 -11.63 9.77 3.78
C LEU A 183 -10.97 9.12 5.00
N ARG A 184 -11.63 8.15 5.64
CA ARG A 184 -11.11 7.49 6.85
C ARG A 184 -9.84 6.67 6.59
N LEU A 185 -9.76 5.93 5.48
CA LEU A 185 -8.70 4.96 5.24
C LEU A 185 -7.52 5.52 4.45
N ARG A 186 -7.80 6.32 3.41
CA ARG A 186 -6.79 6.75 2.43
C ARG A 186 -6.20 8.12 2.69
N THR A 187 -6.94 9.00 3.34
CA THR A 187 -6.52 10.39 3.48
C THR A 187 -5.79 10.65 4.80
N SER A 188 -5.00 11.72 4.82
CA SER A 188 -4.25 12.17 6.00
C SER A 188 -5.19 12.78 7.04
N LYS A 189 -4.69 12.94 8.28
CA LYS A 189 -5.42 13.66 9.33
C LYS A 189 -5.76 15.08 8.89
N VAL A 190 -4.84 15.77 8.21
CA VAL A 190 -5.02 17.14 7.71
C VAL A 190 -6.09 17.19 6.62
N PHE A 191 -6.09 16.25 5.68
CA PHE A 191 -7.10 16.21 4.61
C PHE A 191 -8.52 16.00 5.16
N ARG A 192 -8.69 15.06 6.12
CA ARG A 192 -9.99 14.82 6.78
C ARG A 192 -10.53 16.01 7.56
N GLN A 193 -9.67 16.92 8.02
CA GLN A 193 -10.10 18.14 8.69
C GLN A 193 -10.64 19.19 7.71
N GLN A 194 -10.25 19.10 6.43
CA GLN A 194 -10.61 20.06 5.39
C GLN A 194 -11.85 19.66 4.60
N TYR A 195 -12.11 18.35 4.46
CA TYR A 195 -13.16 17.82 3.61
C TYR A 195 -14.08 16.85 4.37
N THR A 196 -15.39 17.08 4.27
CA THR A 196 -16.43 16.11 4.68
C THR A 196 -16.79 15.16 3.52
N PRO A 197 -17.45 14.02 3.80
CA PRO A 197 -17.93 13.13 2.74
C PRO A 197 -18.82 13.83 1.72
N GLU A 198 -19.70 14.74 2.16
CA GLU A 198 -20.63 15.48 1.30
C GLU A 198 -19.88 16.49 0.41
N GLN A 199 -18.85 17.15 0.96
CA GLN A 199 -18.01 18.06 0.18
C GLN A 199 -17.20 17.33 -0.90
N MET A 200 -16.72 16.12 -0.60
CA MET A 200 -16.09 15.24 -1.58
C MET A 200 -17.09 14.85 -2.67
N ALA A 201 -18.27 14.36 -2.29
CA ALA A 201 -19.31 13.99 -3.24
C ALA A 201 -19.72 15.16 -4.15
N SER A 202 -19.84 16.37 -3.60
CA SER A 202 -20.11 17.58 -4.38
C SER A 202 -18.97 17.91 -5.35
N SER A 203 -17.71 17.80 -4.90
CA SER A 203 -16.52 18.10 -5.71
C SER A 203 -16.32 17.09 -6.84
N PHE A 204 -16.77 15.85 -6.66
CA PHE A 204 -16.71 14.77 -7.65
C PHE A 204 -18.07 14.43 -8.25
N SER A 205 -19.02 15.37 -8.21
CA SER A 205 -20.39 15.16 -8.72
C SER A 205 -20.44 14.76 -10.20
N SER A 206 -19.50 15.25 -11.02
CA SER A 206 -19.40 14.84 -12.43
C SER A 206 -18.98 13.38 -12.60
N PHE A 207 -18.13 12.86 -11.71
CA PHE A 207 -17.75 11.45 -11.68
C PHE A 207 -18.93 10.58 -11.22
N ILE A 208 -19.66 11.02 -10.18
CA ILE A 208 -20.87 10.34 -9.69
C ILE A 208 -21.95 10.27 -10.78
N ALA A 209 -22.19 11.37 -11.48
CA ALA A 209 -23.17 11.43 -12.57
C ALA A 209 -22.84 10.47 -13.73
N GLN A 210 -21.57 10.08 -13.87
CA GLN A 210 -21.07 9.18 -14.92
C GLN A 210 -20.52 7.87 -14.35
N LYS A 211 -20.94 7.48 -13.13
CA LYS A 211 -20.31 6.41 -12.36
C LYS A 211 -20.18 5.09 -13.11
N ASP A 212 -21.12 4.72 -13.97
CA ASP A 212 -21.02 3.47 -14.75
C ASP A 212 -19.83 3.49 -15.72
N SER A 213 -19.70 4.56 -16.52
CA SER A 213 -18.59 4.73 -17.46
C SER A 213 -17.25 4.98 -16.75
N VAL A 214 -17.28 5.75 -15.68
CA VAL A 214 -16.11 6.02 -14.82
C VAL A 214 -15.64 4.73 -14.17
N GLY A 215 -16.55 3.91 -13.65
CA GLY A 215 -16.26 2.63 -13.02
C GLY A 215 -15.55 1.68 -13.97
N LEU A 216 -16.12 1.48 -15.17
CA LEU A 216 -15.49 0.66 -16.21
C LEU A 216 -14.11 1.16 -16.62
N THR A 217 -13.88 2.48 -16.59
CA THR A 217 -12.57 3.07 -16.92
C THR A 217 -11.58 2.86 -15.78
N LEU A 218 -11.98 3.14 -14.54
CA LEU A 218 -11.12 3.04 -13.36
C LEU A 218 -10.83 1.59 -12.96
N ASP A 219 -11.70 0.63 -13.24
CA ASP A 219 -11.42 -0.79 -12.98
C ASP A 219 -10.22 -1.30 -13.81
N GLN A 220 -9.96 -0.71 -14.98
CA GLN A 220 -8.81 -1.07 -15.81
C GLN A 220 -7.47 -0.71 -15.17
N VAL A 221 -7.44 0.19 -14.17
CA VAL A 221 -6.17 0.53 -13.48
C VAL A 221 -5.58 -0.67 -12.75
N VAL A 222 -6.38 -1.70 -12.46
CA VAL A 222 -5.96 -2.97 -11.87
C VAL A 222 -4.80 -3.60 -12.64
N THR A 223 -4.92 -3.67 -13.97
CA THR A 223 -3.93 -4.30 -14.86
C THR A 223 -3.17 -3.29 -15.70
N ALA A 224 -3.64 -2.05 -15.80
CA ALA A 224 -2.94 -1.04 -16.57
C ALA A 224 -1.62 -0.62 -15.89
N THR A 225 -0.60 -0.45 -16.73
CA THR A 225 0.69 0.10 -16.33
C THR A 225 0.66 1.62 -16.43
N PRO A 226 0.99 2.36 -15.35
CA PRO A 226 1.04 3.81 -15.40
C PRO A 226 2.33 4.31 -16.05
N SER A 227 2.24 5.49 -16.67
CA SER A 227 3.38 6.36 -16.99
C SER A 227 3.31 7.57 -16.07
N TYR A 228 4.36 7.82 -15.29
CA TYR A 228 4.33 8.84 -14.25
C TYR A 228 5.71 9.43 -13.94
N SER A 229 5.69 10.57 -13.28
CA SER A 229 6.85 11.19 -12.62
C SER A 229 6.53 11.40 -11.15
N HIS A 230 7.58 11.44 -10.33
CA HIS A 230 7.44 11.66 -8.90
C HIS A 230 8.45 12.67 -8.38
N ARG A 231 8.17 13.25 -7.22
CA ARG A 231 9.07 14.15 -6.50
C ARG A 231 8.80 14.12 -5.01
N PHE A 232 9.88 14.11 -4.23
CA PHE A 232 9.82 14.31 -2.79
C PHE A 232 9.98 15.79 -2.46
N ARG A 233 9.16 16.28 -1.53
CA ARG A 233 9.27 17.63 -0.97
C ARG A 233 9.18 17.56 0.54
N LYS A 234 9.81 18.49 1.24
CA LYS A 234 9.55 18.72 2.67
C LYS A 234 8.57 19.88 2.83
N ILE A 235 7.44 19.63 3.47
CA ILE A 235 6.47 20.67 3.84
C ILE A 235 6.32 20.64 5.36
N GLN A 236 6.68 21.75 6.02
CA GLN A 236 6.57 21.90 7.48
C GLN A 236 7.16 20.70 8.26
N ASN A 237 8.34 20.24 7.81
CA ASN A 237 9.09 19.12 8.38
C ASN A 237 8.52 17.71 8.13
N ASN A 238 7.48 17.58 7.31
CA ASN A 238 6.98 16.29 6.85
C ASN A 238 7.40 15.99 5.41
N ASP A 239 7.65 14.73 5.11
CA ASP A 239 7.93 14.27 3.75
C ASP A 239 6.63 14.13 2.96
N VAL A 240 6.61 14.79 1.81
CA VAL A 240 5.50 14.81 0.85
C VAL A 240 5.97 14.19 -0.46
N LEU A 241 5.30 13.11 -0.85
CA LEU A 241 5.48 12.45 -2.13
C LEU A 241 4.40 12.93 -3.09
N GLU A 242 4.81 13.56 -4.19
CA GLU A 242 3.92 13.92 -5.29
C GLU A 242 4.13 12.94 -6.43
N ILE A 243 3.03 12.41 -6.98
CA ILE A 243 3.04 11.46 -8.08
C ILE A 243 2.05 11.96 -9.13
N LYS A 244 2.54 12.18 -10.35
CA LYS A 244 1.76 12.71 -11.47
C LYS A 244 1.94 11.84 -12.70
N GLY A 245 0.86 11.48 -13.35
CA GLY A 245 0.93 10.57 -14.48
C GLY A 245 -0.40 10.23 -15.10
N ASN A 246 -0.42 9.08 -15.78
CA ASN A 246 -1.62 8.51 -16.36
C ASN A 246 -1.56 6.99 -16.42
N PHE A 247 -2.73 6.35 -16.42
CA PHE A 247 -2.94 4.99 -16.89
C PHE A 247 -3.52 5.03 -18.30
N ASN A 248 -3.01 4.18 -19.20
CA ASN A 248 -3.54 4.01 -20.56
C ASN A 248 -4.84 3.18 -20.55
N THR A 249 -5.85 3.66 -19.83
CA THR A 249 -7.21 3.09 -19.81
C THR A 249 -7.95 3.38 -21.11
N THR A 250 -9.05 2.65 -21.36
CA THR A 250 -9.90 2.79 -22.55
C THR A 250 -11.37 3.03 -22.16
N PRO A 251 -12.16 3.77 -22.96
CA PRO A 251 -11.76 4.48 -24.19
C PRO A 251 -10.89 5.72 -23.92
N ASN A 252 -10.92 6.25 -22.70
CA ASN A 252 -10.22 7.46 -22.29
C ASN A 252 -9.10 7.13 -21.31
N LYS A 253 -8.02 7.91 -21.32
CA LYS A 253 -6.91 7.77 -20.38
C LYS A 253 -7.29 8.38 -19.02
N THR A 254 -6.80 7.74 -17.96
CA THR A 254 -6.98 8.23 -16.59
C THR A 254 -5.71 8.96 -16.16
N TYR A 255 -5.77 10.27 -16.02
CA TYR A 255 -4.69 11.12 -15.52
C TYR A 255 -4.83 11.32 -14.01
N PHE A 256 -3.70 11.42 -13.31
CA PHE A 256 -3.66 11.67 -11.87
C PHE A 256 -2.56 12.67 -11.50
N ASP A 257 -2.81 13.46 -10.46
CA ASP A 257 -1.87 14.39 -9.82
C ASP A 257 -2.14 14.37 -8.30
N ASN A 258 -1.55 13.38 -7.63
CA ASN A 258 -1.80 13.07 -6.24
C ASN A 258 -0.60 13.45 -5.37
N GLN A 259 -0.87 13.86 -4.13
CA GLN A 259 0.17 14.10 -3.13
C GLN A 259 -0.14 13.31 -1.87
N TYR A 260 0.91 12.75 -1.29
CA TYR A 260 0.87 11.91 -0.10
C TYR A 260 1.82 12.44 0.95
N LEU A 261 1.40 12.34 2.20
CA LEU A 261 2.15 12.70 3.39
C LEU A 261 2.48 11.42 4.16
N LEU A 262 3.72 11.27 4.61
CA LEU A 262 4.09 10.14 5.47
C LEU A 262 3.58 10.40 6.90
N GLU A 263 2.51 9.71 7.31
CA GLU A 263 1.92 9.79 8.66
C GLU A 263 1.97 8.42 9.32
N ASP A 264 2.51 8.33 10.55
CA ASP A 264 2.54 7.09 11.33
C ASP A 264 3.19 5.89 10.58
N GLY A 265 4.10 6.18 9.64
CA GLY A 265 4.79 5.18 8.81
C GLY A 265 4.04 4.74 7.54
N GLU A 266 2.89 5.35 7.24
CA GLU A 266 2.06 5.09 6.06
C GLU A 266 1.92 6.34 5.19
N TRP A 267 1.91 6.16 3.87
CA TRP A 267 1.60 7.25 2.95
C TRP A 267 0.09 7.53 2.96
N LYS A 268 -0.29 8.75 3.32
CA LYS A 268 -1.69 9.20 3.37
C LYS A 268 -1.94 10.36 2.42
N LEU A 269 -3.05 10.31 1.70
CA LEU A 269 -3.41 11.29 0.68
C LEU A 269 -3.65 12.68 1.30
N VAL A 270 -3.01 13.70 0.74
CA VAL A 270 -3.19 15.13 1.06
C VAL A 270 -3.69 15.95 -0.14
N LYS A 271 -3.62 15.40 -1.35
CA LYS A 271 -4.21 15.97 -2.55
C LYS A 271 -4.62 14.83 -3.48
N ILE A 272 -5.84 14.91 -4.01
CA ILE A 272 -6.31 14.05 -5.10
C ILE A 272 -6.75 14.91 -6.27
N GLN A 273 -6.28 14.56 -7.47
CA GLN A 273 -6.76 15.11 -8.72
C GLN A 273 -6.80 13.97 -9.75
N VAL A 274 -7.97 13.75 -10.33
CA VAL A 274 -8.23 12.69 -11.30
C VAL A 274 -8.96 13.31 -12.50
N GLU A 275 -8.50 12.98 -13.71
CA GLU A 275 -9.12 13.42 -14.96
C GLU A 275 -9.24 12.22 -15.91
N ILE A 276 -10.39 12.07 -16.57
CA ILE A 276 -10.62 11.03 -17.58
C ILE A 276 -10.87 11.74 -18.92
N ARG A 277 -9.99 11.55 -19.91
CA ARG A 277 -10.06 12.21 -21.23
C ARG A 277 -9.29 11.47 -22.33
#